data_AF-A0A2S1TZA7-F1
#
_entry.id   AF-A0A2S1TZA7-F1
#
_cell.length_a   1.000
_cell.length_b   1.000
_cell.length_c   1.000
_cell.angle_alpha   90.00
_cell.angle_beta   90.00
_cell.angle_gamma   90.00
#
_symmetry.space_group_name_H-M   'P 1'
#
loop_
_entity.id
_entity.type
_entity.pdbx_description
1 polymer ?
#
loop_
_entity_poly.entity_id
_entity_poly.type
_entity_poly.pdbx_seq_one_letter_code
_entity_poly.pdbx_strand_id
1 'polypeptide(L)'
;FIESITNWFYKYPLFEGLDIDWEFPVSGGDINTSHNEKDGENLALFIKELREYWNSSGHPNWYITLALPASIPAYLENNAEVMKIFVENLNWVLIMLYELAYGTTVTRHNSNWSPSIYGIYISNINIWMLIFMKFLC
;
A
#
# COMPACT_ATOMS: atom_id res chain seq x y z
N PHE A 1 5.75 -18.62 0.37
CA PHE A 1 4.83 -17.77 -0.41
C PHE A 1 5.51 -17.20 -1.65
N ILE A 2 6.66 -16.52 -1.52
CA ILE A 2 7.45 -15.95 -2.63
C ILE A 2 7.64 -16.92 -3.81
N GLU A 3 8.14 -18.14 -3.57
CA GLU A 3 8.33 -19.14 -4.63
C GLU A 3 7.04 -19.46 -5.41
N SER A 4 5.90 -19.50 -4.72
CA SER A 4 4.60 -19.75 -5.36
C SER A 4 4.20 -18.60 -6.29
N ILE A 5 4.48 -17.36 -5.92
CA ILE A 5 4.24 -16.19 -6.77
C ILE A 5 5.17 -16.26 -7.99
N THR A 6 6.47 -16.51 -7.78
CA THR A 6 7.44 -16.62 -8.87
C THR A 6 7.04 -17.70 -9.87
N ASN A 7 6.61 -18.87 -9.39
CA ASN A 7 6.12 -19.95 -10.24
C ASN A 7 4.88 -19.55 -11.05
N TRP A 8 4.03 -18.68 -10.51
CA TRP A 8 2.87 -18.16 -11.22
C TRP A 8 3.28 -17.26 -12.39
N PHE A 9 4.32 -16.44 -12.23
CA PHE A 9 4.88 -15.59 -13.29
C PHE A 9 5.52 -16.44 -14.39
N TYR A 10 6.22 -17.53 -14.03
CA TYR A 10 6.72 -18.49 -15.01
C TYR A 10 5.60 -19.17 -15.80
N LYS A 11 4.49 -19.47 -15.13
CA LYS A 11 3.32 -20.09 -15.77
C LYS A 11 2.58 -19.11 -16.69
N TYR A 12 2.55 -17.83 -16.35
CA TYR A 12 1.83 -16.79 -17.08
C TYR A 12 2.77 -15.62 -17.41
N PRO A 13 3.61 -15.74 -18.45
CA PRO A 13 4.69 -14.80 -18.74
C PRO A 13 4.23 -13.44 -19.27
N LEU A 14 2.91 -13.21 -19.37
CA LEU A 14 2.34 -11.91 -19.74
C LEU A 14 2.34 -10.91 -18.58
N PHE A 15 2.48 -11.39 -17.34
CA PHE A 15 2.50 -10.55 -16.16
C PHE A 15 3.91 -10.06 -15.87
N GLU A 16 4.02 -8.76 -15.64
CA GLU A 16 5.31 -8.07 -15.44
C GLU A 16 5.47 -7.58 -14.00
N GLY A 17 4.50 -7.83 -13.11
CA GLY A 17 4.55 -7.35 -11.74
C GLY A 17 3.49 -7.92 -10.82
N LEU A 18 3.76 -7.83 -9.53
CA LEU A 18 2.86 -8.19 -8.43
C LEU A 18 2.40 -6.91 -7.77
N ASP A 19 1.08 -6.74 -7.69
CA ASP A 19 0.47 -5.76 -6.80
C ASP A 19 0.04 -6.45 -5.51
N ILE A 20 0.40 -5.84 -4.39
CA ILE A 20 0.03 -6.30 -3.05
C ILE A 20 -1.11 -5.43 -2.57
N ASP A 21 -2.26 -6.05 -2.31
CA ASP A 21 -3.44 -5.38 -1.81
C ASP A 21 -3.91 -6.07 -0.51
N TRP A 22 -3.25 -5.72 0.60
CA TRP A 22 -3.61 -6.22 1.93
C TRP A 22 -4.39 -5.13 2.66
N GLU A 23 -5.66 -5.41 2.93
CA GLU A 23 -6.57 -4.50 3.63
C GLU A 23 -6.97 -4.99 5.03
N PHE A 24 -6.42 -4.44 6.12
CA PHE A 24 -5.15 -3.71 6.18
C PHE A 24 -4.24 -4.33 7.24
N PRO A 25 -2.91 -4.24 7.08
CA PRO A 25 -1.97 -4.63 8.13
C PRO A 25 -2.31 -3.93 9.46
N VAL A 26 -2.16 -4.66 10.58
CA VAL A 26 -2.33 -4.17 11.96
C VAL A 26 -3.78 -3.87 12.36
N SER A 27 -4.58 -3.21 11.52
CA SER A 27 -5.97 -2.88 11.83
C SER A 27 -6.76 -2.39 10.61
N GLY A 28 -8.06 -2.66 10.57
CA GLY A 28 -8.98 -2.17 9.53
C GLY A 28 -9.41 -3.29 8.58
N GLY A 29 -9.97 -2.96 7.42
CA GLY A 29 -10.45 -3.96 6.47
C GLY A 29 -11.77 -4.62 6.91
N ASP A 30 -12.07 -5.78 6.34
CA ASP A 30 -13.31 -6.52 6.60
C ASP A 30 -13.30 -7.20 7.99
N ILE A 31 -14.49 -7.55 8.50
CA ILE A 31 -14.73 -8.10 9.85
C ILE A 31 -13.92 -9.37 10.15
N ASN A 32 -13.50 -10.10 9.12
CA ASN A 32 -12.77 -11.36 9.25
C ASN A 32 -11.27 -11.22 8.96
N THR A 33 -10.76 -10.01 8.71
CA THR A 33 -9.34 -9.79 8.53
C THR A 33 -8.62 -10.04 9.87
N SER A 34 -7.66 -10.96 9.86
CA SER A 34 -6.79 -11.18 11.03
C SER A 34 -5.73 -10.09 11.09
N HIS A 35 -5.41 -9.67 12.32
CA HIS A 35 -4.45 -8.61 12.57
C HIS A 35 -3.39 -9.02 13.59
N ASN A 36 -2.18 -8.49 13.41
CA ASN A 36 -1.08 -8.57 14.36
C ASN A 36 -0.34 -7.23 14.41
N GLU A 37 0.17 -6.87 15.60
CA GLU A 37 0.98 -5.65 15.78
C GLU A 37 2.21 -5.59 14.87
N LYS A 38 2.73 -6.75 14.44
CA LYS A 38 3.90 -6.88 13.56
C LYS A 38 3.57 -6.91 12.08
N ASP A 39 2.30 -6.81 11.67
CA ASP A 39 1.94 -6.95 10.26
C ASP A 39 2.66 -5.94 9.36
N GLY A 40 2.84 -4.69 9.81
CA GLY A 40 3.56 -3.66 9.06
C GLY A 40 5.04 -4.01 8.83
N GLU A 41 5.72 -4.51 9.87
CA GLU A 41 7.12 -4.97 9.77
C GLU A 41 7.23 -6.22 8.91
N ASN A 42 6.31 -7.17 9.08
CA ASN A 42 6.27 -8.40 8.30
C ASN A 42 5.98 -8.13 6.81
N LEU A 43 5.11 -7.17 6.50
CA LEU A 43 4.86 -6.73 5.12
C LEU A 43 6.14 -6.13 4.50
N ALA A 44 6.87 -5.29 5.23
CA ALA A 44 8.15 -4.76 4.78
C ALA A 44 9.20 -5.85 4.54
N LEU A 45 9.34 -6.80 5.47
CA LEU A 45 10.22 -7.94 5.30
C LEU A 45 9.85 -8.77 4.07
N PHE A 46 8.56 -9.04 3.87
CA PHE A 46 8.09 -9.75 2.69
C PHE A 46 8.43 -9.02 1.38
N ILE A 47 8.19 -7.71 1.29
CA ILE A 47 8.52 -6.91 0.11
C ILE A 47 10.03 -6.93 -0.18
N LYS A 48 10.85 -6.79 0.86
CA LYS A 48 12.31 -6.85 0.76
C LYS A 48 12.78 -8.22 0.27
N GLU A 49 12.33 -9.30 0.91
CA GLU A 49 12.69 -10.67 0.54
C GLU A 49 12.22 -11.01 -0.89
N LEU A 50 11.03 -10.55 -1.28
CA LEU A 50 10.52 -10.73 -2.65
C LEU A 50 11.43 -10.05 -3.68
N ARG A 51 11.82 -8.79 -3.42
CA ARG A 51 12.74 -8.06 -4.31
C ARG A 51 14.09 -8.75 -4.41
N GLU A 52 14.69 -9.13 -3.27
CA GLU A 52 15.98 -9.84 -3.23
C GLU A 52 15.92 -11.19 -3.98
N TYR A 53 14.83 -11.94 -3.80
CA TYR A 53 14.61 -13.21 -4.48
C TYR A 53 14.46 -13.05 -6.00
N TRP A 54 13.66 -12.08 -6.47
CA TRP A 54 13.52 -11.82 -7.90
C TRP A 54 14.80 -11.28 -8.54
N ASN A 55 15.53 -10.40 -7.85
CA ASN A 55 16.83 -9.93 -8.32
C ASN A 55 17.82 -11.10 -8.50
N SER A 56 17.92 -12.00 -7.51
CA SER A 56 18.81 -13.16 -7.57
C SER A 56 18.36 -14.23 -8.57
N SER A 57 17.06 -14.30 -8.86
CA SER A 57 16.47 -15.21 -9.85
C SER A 57 16.49 -14.67 -11.28
N GLY A 58 17.10 -13.50 -11.53
CA GLY A 58 17.25 -12.94 -12.88
C GLY A 58 16.06 -12.09 -13.36
N HIS A 59 15.16 -11.68 -12.47
CA HIS A 59 13.98 -10.85 -12.79
C HIS A 59 13.97 -9.49 -12.07
N PRO A 60 15.06 -8.67 -12.17
CA PRO A 60 15.10 -7.38 -11.49
C PRO A 60 14.08 -6.37 -12.01
N ASN A 61 13.56 -6.60 -13.22
CA ASN A 61 12.60 -5.72 -13.89
C ASN A 61 11.14 -6.02 -13.53
N TRP A 62 10.84 -7.12 -12.82
CA TRP A 62 9.47 -7.38 -12.38
C TRP A 62 9.03 -6.36 -11.34
N TYR A 63 7.84 -5.78 -11.55
CA TYR A 63 7.32 -4.73 -10.70
C TYR A 63 6.78 -5.29 -9.39
N ILE A 64 7.02 -4.58 -8.29
CA ILE A 64 6.36 -4.81 -7.00
C ILE A 64 5.67 -3.51 -6.64
N THR A 65 4.35 -3.58 -6.49
CA THR A 65 3.50 -2.43 -6.16
C THR A 65 2.67 -2.75 -4.93
N LEU A 66 2.21 -1.70 -4.25
CA LEU A 66 1.44 -1.83 -3.02
C LEU A 66 0.27 -0.85 -3.05
N ALA A 67 -0.94 -1.37 -2.86
CA ALA A 67 -2.11 -0.56 -2.58
C ALA A 67 -2.08 -0.12 -1.11
N LEU A 68 -2.26 1.19 -0.88
CA LEU A 68 -2.31 1.78 0.45
C LEU A 68 -3.62 2.55 0.65
N PRO A 69 -4.16 2.59 1.87
CA PRO A 69 -5.33 3.40 2.17
C PRO A 69 -5.03 4.89 2.00
N ALA A 70 -6.09 5.70 1.79
CA ALA A 70 -5.97 7.16 1.68
C ALA A 70 -5.44 7.83 2.96
N SER A 71 -5.67 7.22 4.12
CA SER A 71 -5.07 7.63 5.40
C SER A 71 -3.71 6.99 5.57
N ILE A 72 -2.72 7.73 6.09
CA ILE A 72 -1.41 7.16 6.44
C ILE A 72 -1.63 6.07 7.50
N PRO A 73 -1.26 4.80 7.24
CA PRO A 73 -1.33 3.75 8.25
C PRO A 73 -0.41 4.05 9.44
N ALA A 74 -0.84 3.69 10.65
CA ALA A 74 -0.06 3.93 11.87
C ALA A 74 1.33 3.25 11.83
N TYR A 75 1.44 2.09 11.17
CA TYR A 75 2.70 1.38 11.00
C TYR A 75 3.67 2.06 10.01
N LEU A 76 3.24 3.09 9.27
CA LEU A 76 4.09 3.93 8.43
C LEU A 76 4.40 5.29 9.07
N GLU A 77 3.43 5.89 9.76
CA GLU A 77 3.55 7.24 10.33
C GLU A 77 4.76 7.40 11.25
N ASN A 78 5.07 6.37 12.05
CA ASN A 78 6.14 6.42 13.06
C ASN A 78 7.25 5.37 12.83
N ASN A 79 7.32 4.76 11.65
CA ASN A 79 8.29 3.70 11.37
C ASN A 79 9.11 4.02 10.10
N ALA A 80 10.18 4.81 10.30
CA ALA A 80 11.07 5.22 9.24
C ALA A 80 11.77 4.04 8.54
N GLU A 81 11.99 2.92 9.24
CA GLU A 81 12.63 1.73 8.66
C GLU A 81 11.70 1.00 7.69
N VAL A 82 10.44 0.79 8.06
CA VAL A 82 9.42 0.24 7.15
C VAL A 82 9.26 1.14 5.92
N MET A 83 9.16 2.45 6.14
CA MET A 83 9.07 3.42 5.04
C MET A 83 10.28 3.32 4.10
N LYS A 84 11.50 3.25 4.64
CA LYS A 84 12.73 3.09 3.87
C LYS A 84 12.71 1.80 3.04
N ILE A 85 12.32 0.67 3.63
CA ILE A 85 12.20 -0.59 2.89
C ILE A 85 11.22 -0.46 1.72
N PHE A 86 10.08 0.20 1.93
CA PHE A 86 9.11 0.43 0.86
C PHE A 86 9.70 1.29 -0.26
N VAL A 87 10.41 2.37 0.08
CA VAL A 87 11.10 3.24 -0.90
C VAL A 87 12.10 2.47 -1.75
N GLU A 88 12.90 1.60 -1.13
CA GLU A 88 13.99 0.89 -1.79
C GLU A 88 13.52 -0.26 -2.69
N ASN A 89 12.36 -0.87 -2.39
CA ASN A 89 11.97 -2.15 -2.99
C ASN A 89 10.71 -2.10 -3.86
N LEU A 90 9.81 -1.12 -3.64
CA LEU A 90 8.62 -0.93 -4.44
C LEU A 90 8.89 -0.04 -5.66
N ASN A 91 8.18 -0.32 -6.75
CA ASN A 91 8.24 0.52 -7.94
C ASN A 91 7.36 1.76 -7.81
N TRP A 92 6.16 1.59 -7.26
CA TRP A 92 5.25 2.66 -6.87
C TRP A 92 4.20 2.13 -5.89
N VAL A 93 3.48 3.06 -5.26
CA VAL A 93 2.32 2.77 -4.42
C VAL A 93 1.05 3.28 -5.10
N LEU A 94 -0.05 2.55 -4.93
CA LEU A 94 -1.37 2.93 -5.42
C LEU A 94 -2.18 3.40 -4.22
N ILE A 95 -2.42 4.71 -4.10
CA ILE A 95 -3.23 5.24 -3.00
C ILE A 95 -4.71 5.12 -3.36
N MET A 96 -5.46 4.42 -2.51
CA MET A 96 -6.90 4.19 -2.67
C MET A 96 -7.70 5.43 -2.24
N LEU A 97 -7.65 6.49 -3.06
CA LEU A 97 -8.36 7.76 -2.87
C LEU A 97 -9.86 7.66 -3.20
N TYR A 98 -10.50 6.62 -2.68
CA TYR A 98 -11.94 6.36 -2.78
C TYR A 98 -12.45 5.76 -1.47
N GLU A 99 -13.77 5.53 -1.38
CA GLU A 99 -14.43 5.03 -0.17
C GLU A 99 -14.32 5.93 1.06
N LEU A 100 -13.99 7.21 0.87
CA LEU A 100 -13.82 8.20 1.94
C LEU A 100 -15.10 8.49 2.74
N ALA A 101 -16.25 8.04 2.25
CA ALA A 101 -17.57 8.28 2.84
C ALA A 101 -18.43 7.00 2.96
N TYR A 102 -17.81 5.83 2.82
CA TYR A 102 -18.53 4.56 2.90
C TYR A 102 -19.11 4.31 4.31
N GLY A 103 -20.31 3.72 4.37
CA GLY A 103 -20.97 3.37 5.65
C GLY A 103 -21.43 4.56 6.51
N THR A 104 -21.40 5.79 5.98
CA THR A 104 -21.78 6.99 6.73
C THR A 104 -23.30 7.25 6.68
N THR A 105 -23.84 7.91 7.70
CA THR A 105 -25.26 8.29 7.77
C THR A 105 -25.58 9.60 7.05
N VAL A 106 -24.56 10.31 6.55
CA VAL A 106 -24.68 11.61 5.88
C VAL A 106 -23.98 11.53 4.54
N THR A 107 -24.66 11.90 3.46
CA THR A 107 -24.07 11.91 2.12
C THR A 107 -22.84 12.82 2.05
N ARG A 108 -21.73 12.29 1.56
CA ARG A 108 -20.46 12.99 1.34
C ARG A 108 -19.83 12.52 0.01
N HIS A 109 -18.79 13.22 -0.43
CA HIS A 109 -18.02 12.79 -1.59
C HIS A 109 -17.22 11.53 -1.27
N ASN A 110 -17.30 10.52 -2.15
CA ASN A 110 -16.58 9.26 -1.96
C ASN A 110 -15.10 9.32 -2.36
N SER A 111 -14.73 10.26 -3.23
CA SER A 111 -13.39 10.36 -3.86
C SER A 111 -13.06 11.80 -4.27
N ASN A 112 -13.38 12.77 -3.41
CA ASN A 112 -13.10 14.18 -3.72
C ASN A 112 -11.59 14.46 -3.78
N TRP A 113 -11.18 15.16 -4.84
CA TRP A 113 -9.80 15.64 -4.99
C TRP A 113 -9.38 16.63 -3.89
N SER A 114 -10.31 17.49 -3.47
CA SER A 114 -10.08 18.52 -2.44
C SER A 114 -11.25 18.57 -1.46
N PRO A 115 -11.05 19.06 -0.22
CA PRO A 115 -12.15 19.20 0.73
C PRO A 115 -13.25 20.08 0.14
N SER A 116 -14.51 19.71 0.37
CA SER A 116 -15.65 20.55 0.00
C SER A 116 -15.76 21.73 0.98
N ILE A 117 -16.07 22.92 0.47
CA ILE A 117 -16.36 24.10 1.31
C ILE A 117 -17.62 23.91 2.20
N TYR A 118 -18.44 22.91 1.89
CA TYR A 118 -19.61 22.52 2.67
C TYR A 118 -19.35 21.27 3.53
N GLY A 119 -18.14 20.71 3.48
CA GLY A 119 -17.76 19.53 4.25
C GLY A 119 -17.32 19.92 5.67
N ILE A 120 -17.86 19.25 6.69
CA ILE A 120 -17.31 19.31 8.04
C ILE A 120 -16.01 18.51 8.04
N TYR A 121 -14.88 19.20 8.23
CA TYR A 121 -13.53 18.63 8.29
C TYR A 121 -13.48 17.43 9.25
N ILE A 122 -13.19 16.24 8.72
CA ILE A 122 -12.56 15.19 9.53
C ILE A 122 -11.07 15.47 9.37
N SER A 123 -10.50 16.15 10.36
CA SER A 123 -9.06 16.36 10.50
C SER A 123 -8.37 15.01 10.50
N ASN A 124 -7.63 14.71 9.43
CA ASN A 124 -6.41 13.85 9.39
C ASN A 124 -5.96 13.51 7.96
N ILE A 125 -6.72 13.85 6.91
CA ILE A 125 -6.23 13.68 5.52
C ILE A 125 -5.49 14.94 5.09
N ASN A 126 -4.16 14.90 5.20
CA ASN A 126 -3.29 15.98 4.73
C ASN A 126 -3.06 15.83 3.21
N ILE A 127 -3.99 16.39 2.41
CA ILE A 127 -4.00 16.29 0.93
C ILE A 127 -2.73 16.86 0.28
N TRP A 128 -1.98 17.71 0.99
CA TRP A 128 -0.73 18.29 0.48
C TRP A 128 0.44 17.30 0.36
N MET A 129 0.32 16.08 0.89
CA MET A 129 1.36 15.05 0.79
C MET A 129 1.18 14.10 -0.41
N LEU A 130 0.17 14.32 -1.26
CA LEU A 130 -0.35 13.34 -2.22
C LEU A 130 0.04 13.55 -3.68
N ILE A 131 0.95 14.48 -3.99
CA ILE A 131 1.38 14.72 -5.37
C ILE A 131 2.90 14.74 -5.43
N PHE A 132 3.47 13.79 -6.18
CA PHE A 132 4.89 13.48 -6.37
C PHE A 132 5.62 12.80 -5.20
N MET A 133 5.50 11.48 -5.09
CA MET A 133 6.51 10.67 -4.42
C MET A 133 6.88 9.44 -5.27
N LYS A 134 7.77 9.66 -6.25
CA LYS A 134 8.98 8.84 -6.22
C LYS A 134 9.76 9.45 -5.06
N PHE A 135 9.63 8.83 -3.89
CA PHE A 135 10.12 9.30 -2.59
C PHE A 135 11.31 10.26 -2.73
N LEU A 136 11.08 11.54 -2.45
CA LEU A 136 12.09 12.59 -2.53
C LEU A 136 13.12 12.41 -1.42
N CYS A 137 14.21 11.71 -1.75
CA CYS A 137 15.62 11.99 -1.41
C CYS A 137 16.49 10.80 -1.84
#